data_AF-A0A0C5WCN3-F1
#
_entry.id   AF-A0A0C5WCN3-F1
#
_cell.length_a   1.000
_cell.length_b   1.000
_cell.length_c   1.000
_cell.angle_alpha   90.00
_cell.angle_beta   90.00
_cell.angle_gamma   90.00
#
_symmetry.space_group_name_H-M   'P 1'
#
loop_
_entity.id
_entity.type
_entity.pdbx_description
1 polymer ?
#
loop_
_entity_poly.entity_id
_entity_poly.type
_entity_poly.pdbx_seq_one_letter_code
_entity_poly.pdbx_strand_id
1 'polypeptide(L)'
;MSIELNGVEIIISPDVIFKIKIGEKIFLGAVKIHISKNNIFDKVQSRYISSLLSKYLSEVVASEGEIVLEEFCLSIDVFGESVIKVPNNLSKTLSEIEFICEEIKSLWNAA
;
A
#
# COMPACT_ATOMS: atom_id res chain seq x y z
N MET A 1 8.69 6.87 6.39
CA MET A 1 9.14 5.89 5.39
C MET A 1 8.30 6.14 4.14
N SER A 2 8.90 6.15 2.96
CA SER A 2 8.26 6.66 1.75
C SER A 2 8.66 5.85 0.51
N ILE A 3 7.88 6.02 -0.56
CA ILE A 3 8.23 5.60 -1.92
C ILE A 3 8.10 6.81 -2.84
N GLU A 4 8.93 6.88 -3.88
CA GLU A 4 8.79 7.90 -4.92
C GLU A 4 7.98 7.32 -6.10
N LEU A 5 6.96 8.04 -6.53
CA LEU A 5 6.15 7.72 -7.71
C LEU A 5 5.99 8.97 -8.57
N ASN A 6 6.46 8.92 -9.82
CA ASN A 6 6.41 10.03 -10.78
C ASN A 6 6.95 11.38 -10.25
N GLY A 7 7.94 11.34 -9.36
CA GLY A 7 8.53 12.52 -8.72
C GLY A 7 7.68 13.12 -7.59
N VAL A 8 6.69 12.36 -7.10
CA VAL A 8 5.95 12.65 -5.88
C VAL A 8 6.39 11.65 -4.80
N GLU A 9 6.82 12.17 -3.66
CA GLU A 9 7.12 11.33 -2.50
C GLU A 9 5.83 10.99 -1.75
N ILE A 10 5.52 9.70 -1.64
CA ILE A 10 4.35 9.20 -0.89
C ILE A 10 4.83 8.60 0.42
N ILE A 11 4.34 9.13 1.53
CA ILE A 11 4.60 8.57 2.86
C ILE A 11 3.76 7.31 3.05
N ILE A 12 4.43 6.19 3.31
CA ILE A 12 3.80 4.91 3.59
C ILE A 12 3.93 4.63 5.10
N SER A 13 2.78 4.54 5.77
CA SER A 13 2.68 4.38 7.22
C SER A 13 1.89 3.12 7.60
N PRO A 14 2.48 1.92 7.43
CA PRO A 14 1.89 0.69 7.95
C PRO A 14 1.82 0.75 9.47
N ASP A 15 0.77 0.18 10.06
CA ASP A 15 0.67 0.03 11.52
C ASP A 15 1.40 -1.23 11.99
N VAL A 16 1.45 -2.26 11.13
CA VAL A 16 2.21 -3.49 11.38
C VAL A 16 2.88 -3.95 10.08
N ILE A 17 4.16 -4.33 10.18
CA ILE A 17 4.87 -5.13 9.18
C ILE A 17 5.28 -6.43 9.87
N PHE A 18 5.09 -7.57 9.22
CA PHE A 18 5.41 -8.86 9.81
C PHE A 18 6.12 -9.77 8.81
N LYS A 19 6.90 -10.71 9.37
CA LYS A 19 7.60 -11.75 8.63
C LYS A 19 7.12 -13.13 9.09
N ILE A 20 6.87 -14.03 8.15
CA ILE A 20 6.48 -15.41 8.41
C ILE A 20 7.56 -16.31 7.84
N LYS A 21 8.14 -17.18 8.66
CA LYS A 21 9.12 -18.18 8.22
C LYS A 21 8.43 -19.53 8.06
N ILE A 22 8.44 -20.08 6.85
CA ILE A 22 7.91 -21.41 6.55
C ILE A 22 9.03 -22.21 5.89
N GLY A 23 9.62 -23.14 6.64
CA GLY A 23 10.85 -23.82 6.24
C GLY A 23 11.99 -22.82 6.08
N GLU A 24 12.57 -22.77 4.88
CA GLU A 24 13.67 -21.84 4.53
C GLU A 24 13.18 -20.52 3.93
N LYS A 25 11.89 -20.41 3.58
CA LYS A 25 11.34 -19.21 2.96
C LYS A 25 10.85 -18.21 4.01
N ILE A 26 11.11 -16.94 3.77
CA ILE A 26 10.60 -15.81 4.56
C ILE A 26 9.59 -15.06 3.70
N PHE A 27 8.40 -14.87 4.25
CA PHE A 27 7.31 -14.13 3.61
C PHE A 27 7.03 -12.85 4.38
N LEU A 28 6.73 -11.76 3.69
CA LEU A 28 6.35 -10.49 4.30
C LEU A 28 4.87 -10.18 4.05
N GLY A 29 4.28 -9.48 5.01
CA GLY A 29 2.99 -8.82 4.90
C GLY A 29 2.98 -7.53 5.71
N ALA A 30 1.98 -6.69 5.46
CA ALA A 30 1.80 -5.44 6.17
C ALA A 30 0.32 -5.09 6.30
N VAL A 31 -0.02 -4.36 7.36
CA VAL A 31 -1.39 -3.95 7.63
C VAL A 31 -1.43 -2.45 7.91
N LYS A 32 -2.40 -1.78 7.30
CA LYS A 32 -2.90 -0.47 7.73
C LYS A 32 -4.24 -0.66 8.43
N ILE A 33 -4.35 -0.17 9.65
CA ILE A 33 -5.57 -0.18 10.46
C ILE A 33 -6.06 1.26 10.57
N HIS A 34 -7.24 1.50 10.00
CA HIS A 34 -7.91 2.79 10.04
C HIS A 34 -9.10 2.74 11.00
N ILE A 35 -9.11 3.69 11.94
CA ILE A 35 -10.09 3.75 13.03
C ILE A 35 -10.73 5.14 13.03
N SER A 36 -11.63 5.40 12.09
CA SER A 36 -12.37 6.67 12.02
C SER A 36 -13.85 6.47 11.69
N LYS A 37 -14.74 6.99 12.54
CA LYS A 37 -16.20 6.96 12.32
C LYS A 37 -16.67 7.88 11.19
N ASN A 38 -15.95 8.99 10.99
CA ASN A 38 -16.40 10.09 10.12
C ASN A 38 -15.67 10.12 8.77
N ASN A 39 -14.67 9.27 8.58
CA ASN A 39 -13.87 9.21 7.35
C ASN A 39 -13.63 7.75 7.00
N ILE A 40 -14.71 7.04 6.67
CA ILE A 40 -14.65 5.64 6.25
C ILE A 40 -13.99 5.58 4.87
N PHE A 41 -13.03 4.69 4.69
CA PHE A 41 -12.42 4.46 3.39
C PHE A 41 -13.40 3.77 2.45
N ASP A 42 -13.48 4.30 1.23
CA ASP A 42 -14.12 3.56 0.17
C ASP A 42 -13.21 2.41 -0.33
N LYS A 43 -13.78 1.61 -1.24
CA LYS A 43 -13.09 0.44 -1.79
C LYS A 43 -11.88 0.81 -2.66
N VAL A 44 -11.91 1.96 -3.31
CA VAL A 44 -10.81 2.44 -4.17
C VAL A 44 -9.64 2.88 -3.31
N GLN A 45 -9.90 3.70 -2.29
CA GLN A 45 -8.92 4.12 -1.29
C GLN A 45 -8.27 2.92 -0.61
N SER A 46 -9.07 1.97 -0.15
CA SER A 46 -8.56 0.75 0.50
C SER A 46 -7.69 -0.09 -0.42
N ARG A 47 -8.02 -0.16 -1.72
CA ARG A 47 -7.18 -0.82 -2.73
C ARG A 47 -5.85 -0.09 -2.89
N TYR A 48 -5.87 1.23 -3.02
CA TYR A 48 -4.64 2.03 -3.13
C TYR A 48 -3.72 1.80 -1.95
N ILE A 49 -4.26 1.83 -0.72
CA ILE A 49 -3.49 1.57 0.50
C ILE A 49 -2.85 0.18 0.44
N SER A 50 -3.63 -0.87 0.19
CA SER A 50 -3.09 -2.24 0.15
C SER A 50 -2.01 -2.43 -0.94
N SER A 51 -2.22 -1.84 -2.13
CA SER A 51 -1.25 -1.87 -3.23
C SER A 51 0.05 -1.12 -2.89
N LEU A 52 -0.05 0.04 -2.25
CA LEU A 52 1.10 0.83 -1.84
C LEU A 52 1.88 0.15 -0.71
N LEU A 53 1.20 -0.54 0.21
CA LEU A 53 1.86 -1.39 1.20
C LEU A 53 2.69 -2.48 0.53
N SER A 54 2.11 -3.19 -0.45
CA SER A 54 2.81 -4.24 -1.19
C SER A 54 4.03 -3.69 -1.93
N LYS A 55 3.87 -2.57 -2.65
CA LYS A 55 4.98 -1.91 -3.36
C LYS A 55 6.09 -1.49 -2.40
N TYR A 56 5.72 -0.85 -1.29
CA TYR A 56 6.66 -0.42 -0.26
C TYR A 56 7.44 -1.60 0.34
N LEU A 57 6.76 -2.70 0.65
CA LEU A 57 7.44 -3.90 1.13
C LEU A 57 8.43 -4.42 0.10
N SER A 58 8.04 -4.52 -1.17
CA SER A 58 8.88 -5.05 -2.24
C SER A 58 10.11 -4.18 -2.54
N GLU A 59 9.96 -2.86 -2.47
CA GLU A 59 11.03 -1.92 -2.88
C GLU A 59 11.94 -1.48 -1.74
N VAL A 60 11.42 -1.43 -0.51
CA VAL A 60 12.13 -0.78 0.62
C VAL A 60 12.43 -1.75 1.76
N VAL A 61 11.57 -2.74 2.01
CA VAL A 61 11.65 -3.57 3.23
C VAL A 61 12.22 -4.95 2.97
N ALA A 62 11.81 -5.59 1.87
CA ALA A 62 12.18 -6.95 1.54
C ALA A 62 13.70 -7.04 1.30
N SER A 63 14.34 -7.97 1.98
CA SER A 63 15.74 -8.33 1.71
C SER A 63 15.82 -9.42 0.63
N GLU A 64 17.02 -9.68 0.11
CA GLU A 64 17.25 -10.71 -0.89
C GLU A 64 16.71 -12.09 -0.43
N GLY A 65 15.91 -12.73 -1.27
CA GLY A 65 15.29 -14.03 -0.99
C GLY A 65 14.00 -13.98 -0.16
N GLU A 66 13.60 -12.82 0.36
CA GLU A 66 12.31 -12.67 1.02
C GLU A 66 11.18 -12.39 0.01
N ILE A 67 9.98 -12.92 0.27
CA ILE A 67 8.85 -12.88 -0.66
C ILE A 67 7.73 -12.04 -0.06
N VAL A 68 7.30 -10.98 -0.74
CA VAL A 68 6.10 -10.23 -0.34
C VAL A 68 4.84 -11.00 -0.76
N LEU A 69 3.92 -11.23 0.17
CA LEU A 69 2.63 -11.84 -0.10
C LEU A 69 1.56 -10.74 -0.20
N GLU A 70 1.08 -10.50 -1.41
CA GLU A 70 0.07 -9.49 -1.72
C GLU A 70 -1.24 -9.72 -0.92
N GLU A 71 -1.61 -10.98 -0.69
CA GLU A 71 -2.77 -11.34 0.12
C GLU A 71 -2.64 -10.98 1.60
N PHE A 72 -1.41 -10.71 2.06
CA PHE A 72 -1.08 -10.29 3.42
C PHE A 72 -0.79 -8.80 3.54
N CYS A 73 -0.95 -8.06 2.46
CA CYS A 73 -0.94 -6.60 2.45
C CYS A 73 -2.38 -6.08 2.54
N LEU A 74 -2.78 -5.62 3.72
CA LEU A 74 -4.18 -5.37 4.06
C LEU A 74 -4.45 -3.91 4.45
N SER A 75 -5.51 -3.35 3.87
CA SER A 75 -6.18 -2.15 4.38
C SER A 75 -7.39 -2.61 5.20
N ILE A 76 -7.38 -2.30 6.49
CA ILE A 76 -8.46 -2.59 7.44
C ILE A 76 -9.11 -1.28 7.83
N ASP A 77 -10.41 -1.14 7.58
CA ASP A 77 -11.22 -0.07 8.13
C ASP A 77 -12.19 -0.65 9.17
N VAL A 78 -11.98 -0.27 10.44
CA VAL A 78 -12.75 -0.79 11.57
C VAL A 78 -14.19 -0.28 11.56
N PHE A 79 -14.41 1.00 11.24
CA PHE A 79 -15.77 1.57 11.21
C PHE A 79 -16.43 1.44 9.83
N GLY A 80 -15.64 1.27 8.79
CA GLY A 80 -16.10 0.84 7.47
C GLY A 80 -16.38 -0.66 7.37
N GLU A 81 -16.13 -1.42 8.44
CA GLU A 81 -16.31 -2.87 8.52
C GLU A 81 -15.70 -3.63 7.32
N SER A 82 -14.51 -3.20 6.89
CA SER A 82 -13.90 -3.71 5.66
C SER A 82 -12.45 -4.14 5.85
N VAL A 83 -12.09 -5.23 5.16
CA VAL A 83 -10.72 -5.73 5.04
C VAL A 83 -10.45 -5.97 3.57
N ILE A 84 -9.57 -5.16 2.99
CA ILE A 84 -9.24 -5.20 1.58
C ILE A 84 -7.77 -5.57 1.43
N LYS A 85 -7.52 -6.68 0.74
CA LYS A 85 -6.19 -7.07 0.27
C LYS A 85 -5.87 -6.42 -1.08
N VAL A 86 -4.61 -6.53 -1.48
CA VAL A 86 -4.14 -6.13 -2.82
C VAL A 86 -5.05 -6.71 -3.91
N PRO A 87 -5.49 -5.90 -4.89
CA PRO A 87 -6.30 -6.38 -6.00
C PRO A 87 -5.47 -7.25 -6.96
N ASN A 88 -6.10 -8.24 -7.59
CA ASN A 88 -5.46 -9.13 -8.58
C ASN A 88 -4.80 -8.39 -9.76
N ASN A 89 -5.15 -7.12 -9.99
CA ASN A 89 -4.55 -6.29 -11.04
C ASN A 89 -3.76 -5.14 -10.41
N LEU A 90 -2.75 -5.49 -9.62
CA LEU A 90 -1.87 -4.54 -8.93
C LEU A 90 -1.29 -3.49 -9.87
N SER A 91 -0.79 -3.91 -11.04
CA SER A 91 -0.21 -3.01 -12.05
C SER A 91 -1.17 -1.91 -12.46
N LYS A 92 -2.44 -2.23 -12.75
CA LYS A 92 -3.44 -1.21 -13.08
C LYS A 92 -3.65 -0.22 -11.94
N THR A 93 -3.75 -0.70 -10.70
CA THR A 93 -3.94 0.16 -9.53
C THR A 93 -2.74 1.06 -9.27
N LEU A 94 -1.52 0.57 -9.51
CA LEU A 94 -0.31 1.40 -9.42
C LEU A 94 -0.28 2.47 -10.51
N SER A 95 -0.69 2.15 -11.75
CA SER A 95 -0.80 3.15 -12.82
C SER A 95 -1.86 4.23 -12.54
N GLU A 96 -2.96 3.87 -11.88
CA GLU A 96 -3.96 4.85 -11.42
C GLU A 96 -3.35 5.82 -10.38
N ILE A 97 -2.52 5.31 -9.46
CA ILE A 97 -1.82 6.14 -8.46
C ILE A 97 -0.74 7.01 -9.11
N GLU A 98 0.00 6.48 -10.08
CA GLU A 98 0.99 7.21 -10.88
C GLU A 98 0.35 8.40 -11.60
N PHE A 99 -0.83 8.20 -12.20
CA PHE A 99 -1.60 9.27 -12.83
C PHE A 99 -2.02 10.35 -11.82
N ILE A 100 -2.51 9.95 -10.64
CA ILE A 100 -2.83 10.90 -9.56
C ILE A 100 -1.59 11.71 -9.15
N CYS A 101 -0.41 11.09 -9.11
CA CYS A 101 0.84 11.79 -8.82
C CYS A 101 1.21 12.81 -9.92
N GLU A 102 0.95 12.50 -11.18
CA GLU A 102 1.13 13.46 -12.29
C GLU A 102 0.20 14.68 -12.15
N GLU A 103 -1.06 14.46 -11.76
CA GLU A 103 -2.00 15.55 -11.50
C GLU A 103 -1.53 16.44 -10.33
N ILE A 104 -1.09 15.82 -9.22
CA ILE A 104 -0.55 16.54 -8.06
C ILE A 104 0.67 17.39 -8.45
N LYS A 105 1.61 16.79 -9.18
CA LYS A 105 2.82 17.48 -9.66
C LYS A 105 2.48 18.66 -10.57
N SER A 106 1.47 18.49 -11.44
CA SER A 106 0.99 19.56 -12.33
C SER A 106 0.38 20.73 -11.54
N LEU A 107 -0.37 20.43 -10.47
CA LEU A 107 -0.93 21.45 -9.59
C LEU A 107 0.14 22.22 -8.81
N TRP A 108 1.19 21.55 -8.33
CA TRP A 108 2.30 22.20 -7.63
C TRP A 108 3.11 23.14 -8.54
N ASN A 109 3.29 22.78 -9.81
CA ASN A 109 4.01 23.63 -10.77
C ASN A 109 3.23 24.90 -11.15
N ALA A 110 1.91 24.92 -10.93
CA ALA A 110 1.04 26.04 -11.26
C ALA A 110 0.87 27.04 -10.10
N ALA A 111 1.36 26.72 -8.90
CA ALA A 111 1.33 27.55 -7.70
C ALA A 111 2.64 28.36 -7.54
#